data_AF-A0A952SPM6-F1
#
_entry.id   AF-A0A952SPM6-F1
#
_cell.length_a   1.000
_cell.length_b   1.000
_cell.length_c   1.000
_cell.angle_alpha   90.00
_cell.angle_beta   90.00
_cell.angle_gamma   90.00
#
_symmetry.space_group_name_H-M   'P 1'
#
loop_
_entity.id
_entity.type
_entity.pdbx_description
1 polymer ?
#
loop_
_entity_poly.entity_id
_entity_poly.type
_entity_poly.pdbx_seq_one_letter_code
_entity_poly.pdbx_strand_id
1 'polypeptide(L)'
;MSQIGGGGFDPVDPGDTGNGNGGTAMATTFVQQGAAIDYTPGADTPAGTVVVQGDLVGVTRVDLKAGQLGALAAEGVFDFPKATGTGNGFTAGQLAYWDNTNDVATKTATGNKLIGKAVRAAAEADATVRIRLSQ
;
A
#
# COMPACT_ATOMS: atom_id res chain seq x y z
N MET A 1 -14.74 34.13 -67.85
CA MET A 1 -13.41 34.76 -67.91
C MET A 1 -13.52 36.15 -67.32
N SER A 2 -13.15 36.31 -66.05
CA SER A 2 -12.73 37.60 -65.51
C SER A 2 -11.81 37.30 -64.33
N GLN A 3 -10.67 37.97 -64.36
CA GLN A 3 -9.43 37.71 -63.66
C GLN A 3 -9.34 38.65 -62.45
N ILE A 4 -8.86 38.16 -61.31
CA ILE A 4 -8.11 38.89 -60.26
C ILE A 4 -7.74 37.81 -59.23
N GLY A 5 -6.49 37.47 -58.92
CA GLY A 5 -5.25 38.23 -58.96
C GLY A 5 -4.69 38.29 -57.54
N GLY A 6 -3.42 37.90 -57.36
CA GLY A 6 -2.61 38.31 -56.20
C GLY A 6 -2.63 37.35 -55.02
N GLY A 7 -1.43 36.90 -54.64
CA GLY A 7 -1.22 36.09 -53.45
C GLY A 7 -1.47 36.84 -52.14
N GLY A 8 -1.76 36.05 -51.14
CA GLY A 8 -1.73 36.43 -49.74
C GLY A 8 -1.79 35.13 -48.97
N PHE A 9 -0.70 34.77 -48.30
CA PHE A 9 -0.82 33.88 -47.16
C PHE A 9 -1.76 34.62 -46.20
N ASP A 10 -2.97 34.10 -46.04
CA ASP A 10 -3.87 34.65 -45.04
C ASP A 10 -3.14 34.57 -43.70
N PRO A 11 -3.06 35.69 -42.93
CA PRO A 11 -2.48 35.64 -41.60
C PRO A 11 -3.24 34.59 -40.81
N VAL A 12 -2.50 33.64 -40.23
CA VAL A 12 -3.02 32.63 -39.32
C VAL A 12 -3.96 33.33 -38.33
N ASP A 13 -5.23 32.88 -38.29
CA ASP A 13 -6.23 33.41 -37.37
C ASP A 13 -5.68 33.32 -35.93
N PRO A 14 -5.60 34.42 -35.17
CA PRO A 14 -5.16 34.41 -33.77
C PRO A 14 -5.99 33.50 -32.86
N GLY A 15 -7.10 32.94 -33.35
CA GLY A 15 -7.97 32.00 -32.66
C GLY A 15 -7.70 30.50 -32.90
N ASP A 16 -6.76 30.10 -33.78
CA ASP A 16 -6.40 28.68 -33.90
C ASP A 16 -5.52 28.24 -32.73
N THR A 17 -6.16 27.98 -31.59
CA THR A 17 -5.56 27.20 -30.50
C THR A 17 -5.53 25.74 -30.94
N GLY A 18 -4.57 25.44 -31.83
CA GLY A 18 -4.41 24.14 -32.45
C GLY A 18 -4.62 23.02 -31.44
N ASN A 19 -5.64 22.19 -31.70
CA ASN A 19 -5.96 20.93 -31.02
C ASN A 19 -5.27 20.75 -29.65
N GLY A 20 -5.69 21.57 -28.69
CA GLY A 20 -5.28 21.47 -27.30
C GLY A 20 -5.95 20.29 -26.63
N ASN A 21 -5.74 19.06 -27.10
CA ASN A 21 -5.93 17.87 -26.28
C ASN A 21 -4.76 17.76 -25.28
N GLY A 22 -4.62 18.81 -24.46
CA GLY A 22 -3.60 18.98 -23.44
C GLY A 22 -4.19 18.77 -22.04
N GLY A 23 -5.21 17.93 -21.91
CA GLY A 23 -5.40 17.22 -20.65
C GLY A 23 -4.14 16.40 -20.44
N THR A 24 -3.13 16.98 -19.78
CA THR A 24 -1.95 16.27 -19.29
C THR A 24 -2.44 15.30 -18.22
N ALA A 25 -3.08 14.22 -18.66
CA ALA A 25 -3.30 13.06 -17.83
C ALA A 25 -1.90 12.59 -17.44
N MET A 26 -1.48 12.95 -16.23
CA MET A 26 -0.23 12.51 -15.64
C MET A 26 -0.25 10.98 -15.70
N ALA A 27 0.51 10.41 -16.63
CA ALA A 27 0.57 8.98 -16.79
C ALA A 27 1.15 8.36 -15.51
N THR A 28 0.53 7.29 -15.03
CA THR A 28 1.05 6.55 -13.88
C THR A 28 2.41 5.96 -14.26
N THR A 29 3.42 6.24 -13.45
CA THR A 29 4.78 5.70 -13.65
C THR A 29 5.02 4.60 -12.64
N PHE A 30 5.64 3.51 -13.09
CA PHE A 30 6.06 2.44 -12.20
C PHE A 30 7.25 2.93 -11.38
N VAL A 31 7.10 2.97 -10.05
CA VAL A 31 8.17 3.38 -9.13
C VAL A 31 8.96 2.16 -8.67
N GLN A 32 8.28 1.19 -8.05
CA GLN A 32 8.88 -0.05 -7.56
C GLN A 32 7.84 -1.15 -7.40
N GLN A 33 8.32 -2.38 -7.20
CA GLN A 33 7.47 -3.50 -6.83
C GLN A 33 6.91 -3.29 -5.41
N GLY A 34 5.61 -3.49 -5.22
CA GLY A 34 4.91 -3.24 -3.95
C GLY A 34 5.30 -4.15 -2.78
N ALA A 35 6.19 -5.13 -3.01
CA ALA A 35 6.65 -6.05 -1.97
C ALA A 35 7.44 -5.36 -0.85
N ALA A 36 8.20 -4.32 -1.20
CA ALA A 36 8.93 -3.49 -0.25
C ALA A 36 8.57 -2.03 -0.52
N ILE A 37 8.13 -1.32 0.50
CA ILE A 37 7.74 0.10 0.44
C ILE A 37 8.78 0.90 1.20
N ASP A 38 9.34 1.92 0.55
CA ASP A 38 10.32 2.82 1.17
C ASP A 38 9.67 3.57 2.34
N TYR A 39 10.30 3.47 3.50
CA TYR A 39 9.78 4.02 4.74
C TYR A 39 10.90 4.57 5.60
N THR A 40 10.73 5.82 6.03
CA THR A 40 11.62 6.46 7.00
C THR A 40 10.88 6.55 8.34
N PRO A 41 11.27 5.78 9.37
CA PRO A 41 10.59 5.82 10.64
C PRO A 41 10.91 7.12 11.39
N GLY A 42 9.94 7.61 12.16
CA GLY A 42 10.13 8.74 13.06
C GLY A 42 10.88 8.37 14.36
N ALA A 43 10.90 7.09 14.71
CA ALA A 43 11.54 6.54 15.91
C ALA A 43 12.21 5.20 15.60
N ASP A 44 13.10 4.74 16.49
CA ASP A 44 13.75 3.43 16.33
C ASP A 44 12.70 2.32 16.28
N THR A 45 12.65 1.61 15.15
CA THR A 45 11.67 0.57 14.85
C THR A 45 12.43 -0.74 14.63
N PRO A 46 12.41 -1.67 15.60
CA PRO A 46 13.15 -2.94 15.48
C PRO A 46 12.57 -3.82 14.37
N ALA A 47 13.31 -4.85 13.99
CA ALA A 47 12.86 -5.86 13.03
C ALA A 47 11.62 -6.62 13.55
N GLY A 48 10.66 -6.87 12.66
CA GLY A 48 9.42 -7.57 12.97
C GLY A 48 8.31 -6.68 13.52
N THR A 49 8.55 -5.37 13.66
CA THR A 49 7.50 -4.42 14.05
C THR A 49 6.52 -4.20 12.91
N VAL A 50 5.24 -4.24 13.24
CA VAL A 50 4.15 -3.90 12.33
C VAL A 50 3.98 -2.39 12.34
N VAL A 51 4.12 -1.76 11.17
CA VAL A 51 3.94 -0.33 10.98
C VAL A 51 2.67 -0.12 10.16
N VAL A 52 1.80 0.75 10.67
CA VAL A 52 0.54 1.12 10.02
C VAL A 52 0.63 2.58 9.56
N GLN A 53 0.63 2.80 8.25
CA GLN A 53 0.59 4.11 7.60
C GLN A 53 -0.80 4.35 7.00
N GLY A 54 -1.73 4.85 7.82
CA GLY A 54 -3.12 4.98 7.41
C GLY A 54 -3.76 3.60 7.24
N ASP A 55 -4.03 3.20 6.00
CA ASP A 55 -4.52 1.86 5.66
C ASP A 55 -3.42 0.92 5.14
N LEU A 56 -2.22 1.45 4.87
CA LEU A 56 -1.08 0.64 4.46
C LEU A 56 -0.47 -0.03 5.68
N VAL A 57 -0.46 -1.36 5.70
CA VAL A 57 0.23 -2.13 6.76
C VAL A 57 1.47 -2.79 6.19
N GLY A 58 2.60 -2.58 6.86
CA GLY A 58 3.87 -3.19 6.50
C GLY A 58 4.64 -3.69 7.72
N VAL A 59 5.55 -4.63 7.50
CA VAL A 59 6.39 -5.21 8.56
C VAL A 59 7.85 -4.87 8.31
N THR A 60 8.56 -4.38 9.33
CA THR A 60 10.00 -4.16 9.23
C THR A 60 10.75 -5.49 9.12
N ARG A 61 11.62 -5.64 8.13
CA ARG A 61 12.46 -6.85 7.98
C ARG A 61 13.81 -6.76 8.68
N VAL A 62 14.24 -5.55 8.98
CA VAL A 62 15.51 -5.20 9.63
C VAL A 62 15.25 -4.09 10.62
N ASP A 63 16.18 -3.88 11.55
CA ASP A 63 16.11 -2.77 12.49
C ASP A 63 16.26 -1.44 11.74
N LEU A 64 15.27 -0.56 11.86
CA LEU A 64 15.27 0.77 11.28
C LEU A 64 15.51 1.80 12.38
N LYS A 65 16.57 2.60 12.23
CA LYS A 65 16.82 3.73 13.12
C LYS A 65 15.99 4.94 12.71
N ALA A 66 15.63 5.78 13.68
CA ALA A 66 14.94 7.04 13.42
C ALA A 66 15.64 7.88 12.34
N GLY A 67 14.88 8.33 11.34
CA GLY A 67 15.39 9.18 10.27
C GLY A 67 16.28 8.49 9.22
N GLN A 68 16.46 7.17 9.28
CA GLN A 68 17.17 6.40 8.26
C GLN A 68 16.19 5.82 7.23
N LEU A 69 16.57 5.84 5.95
CA LEU A 69 15.75 5.21 4.92
C LEU A 69 15.74 3.69 5.12
N GLY A 70 14.55 3.15 5.31
CA GLY A 70 14.28 1.73 5.45
C GLY A 70 13.26 1.24 4.44
N ALA A 71 12.88 -0.03 4.58
CA ALA A 71 11.84 -0.64 3.78
C ALA A 71 10.88 -1.46 4.65
N LEU A 72 9.59 -1.29 4.41
CA LEU A 72 8.52 -2.10 4.98
C LEU A 72 8.12 -3.19 3.99
N ALA A 73 8.03 -4.43 4.46
CA ALA A 73 7.44 -5.49 3.67
C ALA A 73 5.93 -5.38 3.71
N ALA A 74 5.33 -5.01 2.58
CA ALA A 74 3.88 -4.90 2.40
C ALA A 74 3.27 -6.13 1.70
N GLU A 75 4.11 -7.05 1.20
CA GLU A 75 3.70 -8.34 0.66
C GLU A 75 4.53 -9.46 1.29
N GLY A 76 3.94 -10.65 1.37
CA GLY A 76 4.61 -11.85 1.87
C GLY A 76 3.78 -12.59 2.90
N VAL A 77 4.42 -13.53 3.59
CA VAL A 77 3.80 -14.34 4.63
C VAL A 77 4.60 -14.17 5.92
N PHE A 78 3.95 -13.67 6.96
CA PHE A 78 4.57 -13.36 8.25
C PHE A 78 3.81 -14.05 9.37
N ASP A 79 4.52 -14.42 10.44
CA ASP A 79 3.92 -14.93 11.66
C ASP A 79 3.65 -13.73 12.59
N PHE A 80 2.38 -13.40 12.80
CA PHE A 80 1.94 -12.32 13.69
C PHE A 80 1.60 -12.87 15.07
N PRO A 81 1.87 -12.12 16.16
CA PRO A 81 1.37 -12.45 17.48
C PRO A 81 -0.17 -12.42 17.48
N LYS A 82 -0.80 -13.30 18.25
CA LYS A 82 -2.25 -13.29 18.48
C LYS A 82 -2.57 -13.54 19.95
N ALA A 83 -3.74 -13.08 20.39
CA ALA A 83 -4.27 -13.46 21.69
C ALA A 83 -4.48 -14.99 21.77
N THR A 84 -4.19 -15.57 22.93
CA THR A 84 -4.54 -16.96 23.24
C THR A 84 -5.89 -17.02 23.94
N GLY A 85 -6.56 -18.16 23.89
CA GLY A 85 -7.82 -18.41 24.62
C GLY A 85 -9.05 -18.52 23.73
N THR A 86 -10.18 -18.82 24.36
CA THR A 86 -11.43 -19.16 23.67
C THR A 86 -11.89 -18.05 22.74
N GLY A 87 -12.14 -18.42 21.49
CA GLY A 87 -12.53 -17.50 20.43
C GLY A 87 -11.35 -16.84 19.71
N ASN A 88 -10.09 -17.15 20.04
CA ASN A 88 -8.90 -16.58 19.38
C ASN A 88 -8.21 -17.55 18.40
N GLY A 89 -8.87 -18.65 18.04
CA GLY A 89 -8.45 -19.50 16.94
C GLY A 89 -8.68 -18.83 15.58
N PHE A 90 -7.82 -19.15 14.62
CA PHE A 90 -7.97 -18.79 13.21
C PHE A 90 -8.11 -20.05 12.35
N THR A 91 -9.00 -20.02 11.37
CA THR A 91 -9.05 -21.05 10.32
C THR A 91 -8.23 -20.61 9.11
N ALA A 92 -7.78 -21.57 8.30
CA ALA A 92 -7.08 -21.25 7.06
C ALA A 92 -7.98 -20.44 6.12
N GLY A 93 -7.43 -19.37 5.53
CA GLY A 93 -8.14 -18.42 4.68
C GLY A 93 -8.95 -17.35 5.42
N GLN A 94 -9.02 -17.40 6.75
CA GLN A 94 -9.76 -16.42 7.54
C GLN A 94 -9.12 -15.03 7.48
N LEU A 95 -9.94 -14.00 7.35
CA LEU A 95 -9.50 -12.61 7.42
C LEU A 95 -8.94 -12.30 8.80
N ALA A 96 -7.80 -11.62 8.80
CA ALA A 96 -7.12 -11.16 9.98
C ALA A 96 -6.88 -9.65 9.88
N TYR A 97 -7.01 -9.00 11.02
CA TYR A 97 -6.86 -7.57 11.19
C TYR A 97 -5.81 -7.30 12.27
N TRP A 98 -5.07 -6.21 12.14
CA TRP A 98 -4.10 -5.76 13.13
C TRP A 98 -4.75 -4.84 14.15
N ASP A 99 -4.64 -5.23 15.42
CA ASP A 99 -4.94 -4.39 16.57
C ASP A 99 -3.66 -3.68 17.01
N ASN A 100 -3.56 -2.38 16.68
CA ASN A 100 -2.43 -1.54 17.03
C ASN A 100 -2.42 -1.10 18.50
N THR A 101 -3.47 -1.41 19.27
CA THR A 101 -3.54 -1.11 20.71
C THR A 101 -2.88 -2.21 21.52
N ASN A 102 -3.10 -3.47 21.12
CA ASN A 102 -2.62 -4.65 21.82
C ASN A 102 -1.45 -5.34 21.09
N ASP A 103 -1.03 -4.83 19.93
CA ASP A 103 -0.01 -5.39 19.05
C ASP A 103 -0.25 -6.88 18.72
N VAL A 104 -1.50 -7.20 18.35
CA VAL A 104 -1.91 -8.58 18.02
C VAL A 104 -2.80 -8.64 16.78
N ALA A 105 -2.72 -9.76 16.07
CA ALA A 105 -3.67 -10.13 15.05
C ALA A 105 -5.00 -10.57 15.69
N THR A 106 -6.09 -10.01 15.16
CA THR A 106 -7.47 -10.24 15.61
C THR A 106 -8.38 -10.55 14.41
N LYS A 107 -9.55 -11.11 14.70
CA LYS A 107 -10.62 -11.34 13.71
C LYS A 107 -11.59 -10.15 13.62
N THR A 108 -11.47 -9.21 14.55
CA THR A 108 -12.35 -8.05 14.65
C THR A 108 -11.96 -7.00 13.61
N ALA A 109 -12.85 -6.72 12.66
CA ALA A 109 -12.63 -5.71 11.63
C ALA A 109 -12.76 -4.28 12.17
N THR A 110 -13.75 -4.02 13.02
CA THR A 110 -14.09 -2.68 13.49
C THR A 110 -12.91 -2.05 14.24
N GLY A 111 -12.44 -0.90 13.75
CA GLY A 111 -11.34 -0.15 14.36
C GLY A 111 -9.92 -0.67 14.03
N ASN A 112 -9.82 -1.84 13.41
CA ASN A 112 -8.54 -2.51 13.11
C ASN A 112 -8.25 -2.48 11.60
N LYS A 113 -6.98 -2.66 11.24
CA LYS A 113 -6.54 -2.59 9.83
C LYS A 113 -6.42 -3.98 9.24
N LEU A 114 -6.92 -4.18 8.02
CA LEU A 114 -6.81 -5.47 7.34
C LEU A 114 -5.33 -5.76 7.10
N ILE A 115 -4.85 -6.91 7.57
CA ILE A 115 -3.51 -7.39 7.26
C ILE A 115 -3.55 -8.51 6.23
N GLY A 116 -4.63 -9.27 6.17
CA GLY A 116 -4.84 -10.23 5.09
C GLY A 116 -5.50 -11.50 5.57
N LYS A 117 -4.95 -12.65 5.16
CA LYS A 117 -5.58 -13.96 5.41
C LYS A 117 -4.63 -14.94 6.08
N ALA A 118 -5.14 -15.69 7.05
CA ALA A 118 -4.40 -16.78 7.67
C ALA A 118 -4.06 -17.87 6.63
N VAL A 119 -2.80 -18.29 6.56
CA VAL A 119 -2.32 -19.29 5.60
C VAL A 119 -2.62 -20.71 6.07
N ARG A 120 -2.63 -20.91 7.39
CA ARG A 120 -2.96 -22.17 8.06
C ARG A 120 -3.89 -21.91 9.23
N ALA A 121 -4.54 -22.95 9.72
CA ALA A 121 -5.24 -22.87 10.99
C ALA A 121 -4.24 -22.59 12.13
N ALA A 122 -4.63 -21.72 13.05
CA ALA A 122 -3.92 -21.46 14.31
C ALA A 122 -4.88 -21.80 15.46
N ALA A 123 -4.46 -22.71 16.32
CA ALA A 123 -5.25 -23.14 17.47
C ALA A 123 -5.39 -22.00 18.48
N GLU A 124 -6.37 -22.13 19.37
CA GLU A 124 -6.63 -21.11 20.41
C GLU A 124 -5.46 -20.96 21.39
N ALA A 125 -4.66 -22.01 21.56
CA ALA A 125 -3.45 -22.02 22.38
C ALA A 125 -2.21 -21.44 21.68
N ASP A 126 -2.23 -21.30 20.34
CA ASP A 126 -1.08 -20.75 19.61
C ASP A 126 -0.93 -19.26 19.91
N ALA A 127 0.28 -18.82 20.22
CA ALA A 127 0.59 -17.41 20.43
C ALA A 127 0.82 -16.65 19.11
N THR A 128 0.86 -17.36 17.98
CA THR A 128 1.11 -16.76 16.66
C THR A 128 0.17 -17.30 15.59
N VAL A 129 -0.04 -16.51 14.54
CA VAL A 129 -0.77 -16.90 13.33
C VAL A 129 0.00 -16.48 12.10
N ARG A 130 0.13 -17.39 11.14
CA ARG A 130 0.77 -17.09 9.86
C ARG A 130 -0.22 -16.45 8.92
N ILE A 131 0.05 -15.22 8.51
CA ILE A 131 -0.83 -14.42 7.68
C ILE A 131 -0.09 -14.06 6.39
N ARG A 132 -0.77 -14.28 5.27
CA ARG A 132 -0.37 -13.71 4.00
C ARG A 132 -0.87 -12.27 3.97
N LEU A 133 0.06 -11.33 3.85
CA LEU A 133 -0.26 -9.92 3.68
C LEU A 133 -1.06 -9.73 2.39
N SER A 134 -2.24 -9.15 2.53
CA SER A 134 -3.11 -8.74 1.43
C SER A 134 -4.00 -7.63 1.92
N GLN A 135 -3.76 -6.42 1.42
CA GLN A 135 -4.44 -5.18 1.76
C GLN A 135 -5.27 -4.69 0.58
#